data_AF-A0A6G2QYY8-F1
#
_entry.id   AF-A0A6G2QYY8-F1
#
_cell.length_a   1.000
_cell.length_b   1.000
_cell.length_c   1.000
_cell.angle_alpha   90.00
_cell.angle_beta   90.00
_cell.angle_gamma   90.00
#
_symmetry.space_group_name_H-M   'P 1'
#
loop_
_entity.id
_entity.type
_entity.pdbx_description
1 polymer ?
#
loop_
_entity_poly.entity_id
_entity_poly.type
_entity_poly.pdbx_seq_one_letter_code
_entity_poly.pdbx_strand_id
1 'polypeptide(L)'
;MAEYIYTMRKARKAHGDKVILDDVTLSFLPGAKIGVVGPNGAGKSTVLKIMAGLEQPSNGDAFLTPGYTVGILLQEPPLNEDKTVLENVQEGVAEVKGKLDRFNEIAEQMATEYTDELMDEMGKLQEQLDHANAWDLDAQLEQAMDALGCPPGDWPVANLSGGEKRRVALCKLLLEAPDLLLLDEPTNHLDAESVNWLEQHLAEYEGTVVAVTHDRYFLDNVAGWICEVDRGRLHGYEGNYSKYLETKAARLKVEGQKDAKRQKRLKEELEWVRSNAKGRQA
;
A
#
# COMPACT_ATOMS: atom_id res chain seq x y z
N MET A 1 -18.86 7.88 -10.03
CA MET A 1 -17.66 7.39 -9.32
C MET A 1 -17.66 5.87 -9.44
N ALA A 2 -16.50 5.26 -9.72
CA ALA A 2 -16.41 3.81 -9.74
C ALA A 2 -16.68 3.25 -8.33
N GLU A 3 -17.35 2.10 -8.27
CA GLU A 3 -17.73 1.47 -6.99
C GLU A 3 -16.50 0.95 -6.22
N TYR A 4 -15.42 0.60 -6.93
CA TYR A 4 -14.22 -0.01 -6.38
C TYR A 4 -12.96 0.58 -7.03
N ILE A 5 -11.91 0.78 -6.24
CA ILE A 5 -10.60 1.22 -6.75
C ILE A 5 -9.79 0.06 -7.34
N TYR A 6 -9.90 -1.13 -6.74
CA TYR A 6 -9.15 -2.32 -7.15
C TYR A 6 -10.04 -3.55 -7.05
N THR A 7 -9.89 -4.48 -8.00
CA THR A 7 -10.68 -5.73 -8.02
C THR A 7 -9.79 -6.94 -8.28
N MET A 8 -9.99 -8.00 -7.50
CA MET A 8 -9.49 -9.35 -7.76
C MET A 8 -10.68 -10.28 -8.08
N ARG A 9 -10.60 -11.03 -9.17
CA ARG A 9 -11.63 -11.98 -9.63
C ARG A 9 -11.01 -13.35 -9.82
N LYS A 10 -11.33 -14.28 -8.90
CA LYS A 10 -10.80 -15.66 -8.90
C LYS A 10 -9.27 -15.69 -9.05
N ALA A 11 -8.60 -14.67 -8.51
CA ALA A 11 -7.17 -14.50 -8.66
C ALA A 11 -6.44 -15.64 -7.97
N ARG A 12 -5.53 -16.28 -8.72
CA ARG A 12 -4.66 -17.34 -8.22
C ARG A 12 -3.22 -16.97 -8.52
N LYS A 13 -2.31 -17.19 -7.57
CA LYS A 13 -0.88 -17.01 -7.75
C LYS A 13 -0.13 -18.17 -7.10
N ALA A 14 0.80 -18.76 -7.83
CA ALA A 14 1.71 -19.77 -7.30
C ALA A 14 3.16 -19.49 -7.71
N HIS A 15 4.09 -19.81 -6.82
CA HIS A 15 5.53 -19.83 -7.09
C HIS A 15 6.03 -21.26 -6.91
N GLY A 16 6.27 -21.95 -8.03
CA GLY A 16 6.49 -23.41 -8.02
C GLY A 16 5.30 -24.12 -7.37
N ASP A 17 5.58 -24.95 -6.38
CA ASP A 17 4.56 -25.72 -5.65
C ASP A 17 3.81 -24.90 -4.58
N LYS A 18 4.31 -23.70 -4.25
CA LYS A 18 3.73 -22.87 -3.20
C LYS A 18 2.63 -21.97 -3.76
N VAL A 19 1.39 -22.24 -3.36
CA VAL A 19 0.24 -21.38 -3.67
C VAL A 19 0.21 -20.19 -2.72
N ILE A 20 0.26 -18.99 -3.28
CA ILE A 20 0.23 -17.70 -2.56
C ILE A 20 -1.19 -17.14 -2.50
N LEU A 21 -1.91 -17.20 -3.62
CA LEU A 21 -3.34 -16.89 -3.70
C LEU A 21 -4.06 -18.04 -4.38
N ASP A 22 -5.22 -18.42 -3.86
CA ASP A 22 -6.05 -19.51 -4.34
C ASP A 22 -7.50 -19.03 -4.47
N ASP A 23 -7.93 -18.77 -5.71
CA ASP A 23 -9.30 -18.40 -6.04
C ASP A 23 -9.84 -17.24 -5.18
N VAL A 24 -9.07 -16.14 -5.17
CA VAL A 24 -9.39 -14.93 -4.39
C VAL A 24 -10.30 -14.01 -5.20
N THR A 25 -11.46 -13.70 -4.64
CA THR A 25 -12.38 -12.70 -5.18
C THR A 25 -12.64 -11.65 -4.10
N LEU A 26 -12.12 -10.45 -4.32
CA LEU A 26 -12.18 -9.34 -3.37
C LEU A 26 -12.16 -8.01 -4.12
N SER A 27 -12.87 -7.02 -3.59
CA SER A 27 -12.87 -5.66 -4.12
C SER A 27 -12.47 -4.68 -3.04
N PHE A 28 -11.82 -3.60 -3.43
CA PHE A 28 -11.32 -2.56 -2.54
C PHE A 28 -12.06 -1.26 -2.78
N LEU A 29 -12.46 -0.59 -1.69
CA LEU A 29 -13.20 0.67 -1.76
C LEU A 29 -12.22 1.86 -1.86
N PRO A 30 -12.56 2.92 -2.63
CA PRO A 30 -11.86 4.19 -2.57
C PRO A 30 -11.81 4.75 -1.13
N GLY A 31 -10.68 5.34 -0.74
CA GLY A 31 -10.48 5.95 0.59
C GLY A 31 -10.26 4.96 1.75
N ALA A 32 -10.39 3.64 1.52
CA ALA A 32 -10.24 2.66 2.59
C ALA A 32 -8.80 2.58 3.11
N LYS A 33 -8.64 2.45 4.43
CA LYS A 33 -7.35 2.19 5.10
C LYS A 33 -7.28 0.74 5.53
N ILE A 34 -6.42 -0.04 4.89
CA ILE A 34 -6.42 -1.50 4.99
C ILE A 34 -5.07 -1.97 5.51
N GLY A 35 -5.09 -2.64 6.66
CA GLY A 35 -3.96 -3.38 7.20
C GLY A 35 -3.91 -4.81 6.69
N VAL A 36 -2.81 -5.23 6.08
CA VAL A 36 -2.63 -6.60 5.58
C VAL A 36 -1.83 -7.41 6.59
N VAL A 37 -2.45 -8.45 7.14
CA VAL A 37 -1.88 -9.30 8.19
C VAL A 37 -1.81 -10.76 7.76
N GLY A 38 -0.92 -11.54 8.36
CA GLY A 38 -0.78 -12.95 8.04
C GLY A 38 0.61 -13.50 8.42
N PRO A 39 0.76 -14.83 8.47
CA PRO A 39 2.02 -15.45 8.87
C PRO A 39 3.17 -15.10 7.92
N ASN A 40 4.40 -15.29 8.39
CA ASN A 40 5.59 -15.07 7.57
C ASN A 40 5.58 -16.02 6.38
N GLY A 41 5.85 -15.48 5.19
CA GLY A 41 5.76 -16.23 3.95
C GLY A 41 4.33 -16.54 3.48
N ALA A 42 3.29 -15.96 4.06
CA ALA A 42 1.91 -16.06 3.54
C ALA A 42 1.74 -15.41 2.15
N GLY A 43 2.69 -14.55 1.75
CA GLY A 43 2.69 -13.89 0.44
C GLY A 43 2.15 -12.47 0.44
N LYS A 44 2.09 -11.80 1.60
CA LYS A 44 1.67 -10.39 1.77
C LYS A 44 2.32 -9.45 0.74
N SER A 45 3.65 -9.48 0.62
CA SER A 45 4.39 -8.68 -0.37
C SER A 45 4.04 -9.04 -1.82
N THR A 46 3.74 -10.32 -2.10
CA THR A 46 3.26 -10.75 -3.43
C THR A 46 1.88 -10.17 -3.73
N VAL A 47 1.00 -10.05 -2.73
CA VAL A 47 -0.31 -9.38 -2.89
C VAL A 47 -0.11 -7.92 -3.29
N LEU A 48 0.74 -7.18 -2.57
CA LEU A 48 1.06 -5.79 -2.92
C LEU A 48 1.65 -5.68 -4.33
N LYS A 49 2.60 -6.54 -4.71
CA LYS A 49 3.18 -6.55 -6.07
C LYS A 49 2.15 -6.83 -7.16
N ILE A 50 1.18 -7.71 -6.90
CA ILE A 50 0.06 -7.94 -7.82
C ILE A 50 -0.79 -6.67 -7.93
N MET A 51 -1.10 -6.03 -6.80
CA MET A 51 -1.87 -4.77 -6.78
C MET A 51 -1.17 -3.62 -7.50
N ALA A 52 0.15 -3.57 -7.44
CA ALA A 52 0.98 -2.61 -8.16
C ALA A 52 1.14 -2.93 -9.67
N GLY A 53 0.64 -4.07 -10.14
CA GLY A 53 0.85 -4.53 -11.52
C GLY A 53 2.26 -5.06 -11.82
N LEU A 54 3.14 -5.14 -10.82
CA LEU A 54 4.51 -5.66 -10.94
C LEU A 54 4.54 -7.18 -11.09
N GLU A 55 3.50 -7.86 -10.61
CA GLU A 55 3.31 -9.30 -10.81
C GLU A 55 1.90 -9.59 -11.31
N GLN A 56 1.78 -10.53 -12.24
CA GLN A 56 0.47 -10.99 -12.72
C GLN A 56 0.01 -12.23 -11.94
N PRO A 57 -1.32 -12.38 -11.70
CA PRO A 57 -1.86 -13.64 -11.24
C PRO A 57 -1.61 -14.74 -12.29
N SER A 58 -1.44 -15.97 -11.83
CA SER A 58 -1.30 -17.15 -12.68
C SER A 58 -2.62 -17.60 -13.32
N ASN A 59 -3.75 -17.20 -12.73
CA ASN A 59 -5.10 -17.41 -13.25
C ASN A 59 -6.07 -16.38 -12.63
N GLY A 60 -7.20 -16.14 -13.28
CA GLY A 60 -8.13 -15.07 -12.90
C GLY A 60 -7.56 -13.69 -13.19
N ASP A 61 -8.25 -12.66 -12.68
CA ASP A 61 -7.92 -11.26 -12.96
C ASP A 61 -7.63 -10.49 -11.68
N ALA A 62 -6.69 -9.56 -11.74
CA ALA A 62 -6.45 -8.56 -10.70
C ALA A 62 -6.12 -7.24 -11.40
N PHE A 63 -6.91 -6.20 -11.16
CA PHE A 63 -6.78 -4.95 -11.88
C PHE A 63 -7.16 -3.73 -11.04
N LEU A 64 -6.41 -2.66 -11.27
CA LEU A 64 -6.76 -1.30 -10.85
C LEU A 64 -7.87 -0.77 -11.78
N THR A 65 -8.85 -0.09 -11.20
CA THR A 65 -9.92 0.53 -11.99
C THR A 65 -9.34 1.63 -12.87
N PRO A 66 -9.68 1.71 -14.18
CA PRO A 66 -9.14 2.72 -15.07
C PRO A 66 -9.37 4.15 -14.57
N GLY A 67 -8.33 4.98 -14.67
CA GLY A 67 -8.34 6.37 -14.20
C GLY A 67 -7.75 6.57 -12.81
N TYR A 68 -7.61 5.51 -12.01
CA TYR A 68 -6.85 5.55 -10.77
C TYR A 68 -5.35 5.31 -11.02
N THR A 69 -4.55 5.90 -10.15
CA THR A 69 -3.09 5.73 -10.05
C THR A 69 -2.73 4.79 -8.90
N VAL A 70 -1.56 4.15 -8.99
CA VAL A 70 -1.05 3.26 -7.94
C VAL A 70 0.43 3.52 -7.72
N GLY A 71 0.82 3.60 -6.45
CA GLY A 71 2.22 3.69 -6.06
C GLY A 71 2.56 2.68 -4.97
N ILE A 72 3.78 2.16 -5.00
CA ILE A 72 4.24 1.10 -4.10
C ILE A 72 5.59 1.42 -3.48
N LEU A 73 5.67 1.31 -2.15
CA LEU A 73 6.94 1.30 -1.43
C LEU A 73 7.53 -0.10 -1.48
N LEU A 74 8.58 -0.27 -2.29
CA LEU A 74 9.34 -1.52 -2.34
C LEU A 74 10.37 -1.58 -1.22
N GLN A 75 10.76 -2.80 -0.84
CA GLN A 75 11.82 -3.03 0.14
C GLN A 75 13.17 -2.44 -0.31
N GLU A 76 13.47 -2.56 -1.60
CA GLU A 76 14.59 -1.90 -2.27
C GLU A 76 13.99 -0.92 -3.29
N PRO A 77 13.74 0.33 -2.89
CA PRO A 77 13.07 1.27 -3.75
C PRO A 77 14.03 1.78 -4.84
N PRO A 78 13.57 1.87 -6.10
CA PRO A 78 14.34 2.47 -7.16
C PRO A 78 14.41 3.99 -6.91
N LEU A 79 15.63 4.50 -6.73
CA LEU A 79 15.94 5.92 -6.74
C LEU A 79 16.95 6.19 -7.86
N ASN A 80 16.93 7.42 -8.37
CA ASN A 80 17.91 7.85 -9.36
C ASN A 80 19.26 8.12 -8.65
N GLU A 81 20.26 7.30 -8.93
CA GLU A 81 21.58 7.37 -8.28
C GLU A 81 22.43 8.56 -8.77
N ASP A 82 22.08 9.14 -9.92
CA ASP A 82 22.76 10.32 -10.47
C ASP A 82 22.26 11.64 -9.85
N LYS A 83 21.22 11.56 -9.00
CA LYS A 83 20.55 12.71 -8.40
C LYS A 83 20.80 12.81 -6.89
N THR A 84 20.60 14.01 -6.36
CA THR A 84 20.58 14.26 -4.92
C THR A 84 19.29 13.73 -4.28
N VAL A 85 19.25 13.74 -2.94
CA VAL A 85 18.05 13.41 -2.18
C VAL A 85 16.88 14.31 -2.57
N LEU A 86 17.08 15.63 -2.57
CA LEU A 86 16.03 16.59 -2.88
C LEU A 86 15.52 16.42 -4.30
N GLU A 87 16.42 16.19 -5.26
CA GLU A 87 16.04 15.98 -6.66
C GLU A 87 15.22 14.69 -6.84
N ASN A 88 15.50 13.63 -6.08
CA ASN A 88 14.66 12.42 -6.07
C ASN A 88 13.28 12.68 -5.47
N VAL A 89 13.21 13.42 -4.36
CA VAL A 89 11.93 13.79 -3.73
C VAL A 89 11.08 14.65 -4.67
N GLN A 90 11.70 15.61 -5.35
CA GLN A 90 11.06 16.49 -6.33
C GLN A 90 10.48 15.73 -7.53
N GLU A 91 10.96 14.53 -7.84
CA GLU A 91 10.33 13.70 -8.89
C GLU A 91 8.90 13.29 -8.54
N GLY A 92 8.55 13.19 -7.25
CA GLY A 92 7.17 12.90 -6.81
C GLY A 92 6.20 14.04 -7.14
N VAL A 93 6.71 15.25 -7.30
CA VAL A 93 5.94 16.47 -7.62
C VAL A 93 6.37 17.07 -8.96
N ALA A 94 6.96 16.28 -9.86
CA ALA A 94 7.59 16.79 -11.07
C ALA A 94 6.63 17.59 -11.98
N GLU A 95 5.36 17.17 -12.07
CA GLU A 95 4.35 17.89 -12.85
C GLU A 95 4.06 19.28 -12.25
N VAL A 96 3.83 19.34 -10.94
CA VAL A 96 3.54 20.59 -10.21
C VAL A 96 4.75 21.52 -10.25
N LYS A 97 5.94 20.97 -9.98
CA LYS A 97 7.21 21.71 -10.07
C LYS A 97 7.44 22.25 -11.48
N GLY A 98 7.22 21.45 -12.53
CA GLY A 98 7.35 21.91 -13.91
C GLY A 98 6.40 23.06 -14.26
N LYS A 99 5.17 23.06 -13.74
CA LYS A 99 4.24 24.19 -13.88
C LYS A 99 4.73 25.44 -13.16
N LEU A 100 5.30 25.29 -11.97
CA LEU A 100 5.85 26.39 -11.18
C LEU A 100 7.09 27.00 -11.85
N ASP A 101 8.01 26.16 -12.32
CA ASP A 101 9.20 26.58 -13.07
C ASP A 101 8.79 27.34 -14.33
N ARG A 102 7.81 26.80 -15.10
CA ARG A 102 7.27 27.48 -16.28
C ARG A 102 6.60 28.80 -15.96
N PHE A 103 5.85 28.89 -14.86
CA PHE A 103 5.24 30.13 -14.40
C PHE A 103 6.30 31.20 -14.10
N ASN A 104 7.39 30.81 -13.41
CA ASN A 104 8.50 31.70 -13.11
C ASN A 104 9.22 32.16 -14.38
N GLU A 105 9.47 31.27 -15.34
CA GLU A 105 10.04 31.62 -16.65
C GLU A 105 9.18 32.65 -17.40
N ILE A 106 7.86 32.49 -17.42
CA ILE A 106 6.95 33.44 -18.06
C ILE A 106 6.98 34.79 -17.34
N ALA A 107 6.99 34.79 -16.01
CA ALA A 107 7.08 36.03 -15.22
C ALA A 107 8.37 36.82 -15.53
N GLU A 108 9.50 36.12 -15.73
CA GLU A 108 10.75 36.74 -16.17
C GLU A 108 10.67 37.26 -17.61
N GLN A 109 10.09 36.48 -18.53
CA GLN A 109 9.93 36.89 -19.94
C GLN A 109 9.06 38.15 -20.07
N MET A 110 7.97 38.22 -19.29
CA MET A 110 7.05 39.37 -19.27
C MET A 110 7.70 40.68 -18.81
N ALA A 111 8.89 40.64 -18.20
CA ALA A 111 9.67 41.85 -17.91
C ALA A 111 10.23 42.51 -19.19
N THR A 112 10.36 41.76 -20.29
CA THR A 112 10.94 42.24 -21.56
C THR A 112 9.98 42.14 -22.74
N GLU A 113 9.12 41.12 -22.77
CA GLU A 113 8.17 40.88 -23.86
C GLU A 113 6.77 40.61 -23.30
N TYR A 114 5.82 41.48 -23.65
CA TYR A 114 4.44 41.38 -23.17
C TYR A 114 3.52 40.99 -24.32
N THR A 115 3.07 39.74 -24.34
CA THR A 115 2.14 39.20 -25.35
C THR A 115 0.89 38.64 -24.69
N ASP A 116 -0.23 38.69 -25.42
CA ASP A 116 -1.50 38.10 -24.96
C ASP A 116 -1.38 36.58 -24.73
N GLU A 117 -0.55 35.90 -25.52
CA GLU A 117 -0.29 34.46 -25.40
C GLU A 117 0.38 34.10 -24.06
N LEU A 118 1.39 34.87 -23.65
CA LEU A 118 2.07 34.66 -22.36
C LEU A 118 1.15 34.95 -21.17
N MET A 119 0.30 35.97 -21.28
CA MET A 119 -0.71 36.27 -20.25
C MET A 119 -1.72 35.13 -20.08
N ASP A 120 -2.24 34.60 -21.19
CA ASP A 120 -3.19 33.50 -21.17
C ASP A 120 -2.58 32.22 -20.60
N GLU A 121 -1.32 31.93 -20.94
CA GLU A 121 -0.58 30.78 -20.38
C GLU A 121 -0.34 30.95 -18.87
N MET A 122 0.15 32.12 -18.45
CA MET A 122 0.39 32.43 -17.03
C MET A 122 -0.89 32.35 -16.20
N GLY A 123 -2.03 32.81 -16.72
CA GLY A 123 -3.33 32.72 -16.07
C GLY A 123 -3.77 31.26 -15.83
N LYS A 124 -3.59 30.38 -16.83
CA LYS A 124 -3.89 28.95 -16.71
C LYS A 124 -2.97 28.25 -15.71
N LEU A 125 -1.68 28.58 -15.72
CA LEU A 125 -0.71 28.01 -14.78
C LEU A 125 -1.01 28.44 -13.35
N GLN A 126 -1.34 29.72 -13.13
CA GLN A 126 -1.73 30.23 -11.81
C GLN A 126 -2.93 29.47 -11.24
N GLU A 127 -4.01 29.28 -12.02
CA GLU A 127 -5.18 28.51 -11.58
C GLU A 127 -4.82 27.07 -11.20
N GLN A 128 -3.94 26.42 -11.98
CA GLN A 128 -3.47 25.07 -11.70
C GLN A 128 -2.58 25.01 -10.44
N LEU A 129 -1.72 25.99 -10.23
CA LEU A 129 -0.83 26.07 -9.06
C LEU A 129 -1.60 26.39 -7.77
N ASP A 130 -2.62 27.26 -7.85
CA ASP A 130 -3.54 27.54 -6.74
C ASP A 130 -4.28 26.27 -6.30
N HIS A 131 -4.82 25.52 -7.26
CA HIS A 131 -5.52 24.26 -6.98
C HIS A 131 -4.59 23.20 -6.38
N ALA A 132 -3.32 23.18 -6.79
CA ALA A 132 -2.32 22.24 -6.28
C ALA A 132 -1.65 22.71 -4.98
N ASN A 133 -2.00 23.89 -4.45
CA ASN A 133 -1.30 24.55 -3.33
C ASN A 133 0.23 24.51 -3.52
N ALA A 134 0.69 24.98 -4.68
CA ALA A 134 2.08 24.80 -5.13
C ALA A 134 3.01 25.97 -4.76
N TRP A 135 2.49 27.08 -4.24
CA TRP A 135 3.28 28.27 -3.94
C TRP A 135 4.25 28.08 -2.76
N ASP A 136 3.92 27.16 -1.87
CA ASP A 136 4.71 26.73 -0.72
C ASP A 136 5.37 25.37 -0.95
N LEU A 137 5.51 24.93 -2.21
CA LEU A 137 6.03 23.60 -2.56
C LEU A 137 7.37 23.31 -1.88
N ASP A 138 8.35 24.21 -1.97
CA ASP A 138 9.66 23.99 -1.35
C ASP A 138 9.55 23.76 0.17
N ALA A 139 8.69 24.52 0.86
CA ALA A 139 8.46 24.34 2.29
C ALA A 139 7.75 23.01 2.60
N GLN A 140 6.81 22.59 1.77
CA GLN A 140 6.15 21.29 1.90
C GLN A 140 7.15 20.14 1.72
N LEU A 141 8.06 20.25 0.75
CA LEU A 141 9.12 19.25 0.52
C LEU A 141 10.05 19.15 1.74
N GLU A 142 10.52 20.28 2.25
CA GLU A 142 11.37 20.32 3.44
C GLU A 142 10.66 19.72 4.67
N GLN A 143 9.41 20.11 4.93
CA GLN A 143 8.62 19.58 6.04
C GLN A 143 8.41 18.07 5.94
N ALA A 144 8.10 17.55 4.75
CA ALA A 144 7.93 16.11 4.55
C ALA A 144 9.25 15.33 4.71
N MET A 145 10.35 15.90 4.20
CA MET A 145 11.68 15.32 4.36
C MET A 145 12.10 15.26 5.83
N ASP A 146 11.92 16.36 6.56
CA ASP A 146 12.25 16.44 7.99
C ASP A 146 11.39 15.49 8.82
N ALA A 147 10.08 15.47 8.57
CA ALA A 147 9.14 14.62 9.31
C ALA A 147 9.39 13.11 9.11
N LEU A 148 9.97 12.72 7.97
CA LEU A 148 10.39 11.35 7.70
C LEU A 148 11.87 11.09 8.00
N GLY A 149 12.59 12.05 8.57
CA GLY A 149 14.01 11.92 8.88
C GLY A 149 14.87 11.60 7.65
N CYS A 150 14.56 12.19 6.49
CA CYS A 150 15.36 12.04 5.28
C CYS A 150 16.77 12.60 5.49
N PRO A 151 17.79 12.07 4.79
CA PRO A 151 19.12 12.69 4.78
C PRO A 151 19.08 14.11 4.17
N PRO A 152 20.14 14.91 4.35
CA PRO A 152 20.24 16.25 3.77
C PRO A 152 19.98 16.25 2.25
N GLY A 153 19.26 17.26 1.77
CA GLY A 153 18.76 17.32 0.39
C GLY A 153 19.85 17.37 -0.68
N ASP A 154 21.03 17.92 -0.35
CA ASP A 154 22.18 18.05 -1.24
C ASP A 154 23.05 16.77 -1.33
N TRP A 155 22.77 15.76 -0.50
CA TRP A 155 23.54 14.52 -0.51
C TRP A 155 23.24 13.68 -1.76
N PRO A 156 24.25 13.04 -2.36
CA PRO A 156 24.06 12.12 -3.47
C PRO A 156 23.40 10.82 -2.98
N VAL A 157 22.37 10.35 -3.69
CA VAL A 157 21.64 9.12 -3.32
C VAL A 157 22.51 7.87 -3.40
N ALA A 158 23.50 7.86 -4.29
CA ALA A 158 24.43 6.73 -4.45
C ALA A 158 25.13 6.31 -3.14
N ASN A 159 25.33 7.25 -2.20
CA ASN A 159 26.07 7.01 -0.97
C ASN A 159 25.18 6.64 0.24
N LEU A 160 23.86 6.60 0.06
CA LEU A 160 22.92 6.35 1.15
C LEU A 160 22.83 4.88 1.53
N SER A 161 22.62 4.61 2.82
CA SER A 161 22.24 3.29 3.30
C SER A 161 20.85 2.89 2.80
N GLY A 162 20.55 1.59 2.83
CA GLY A 162 19.23 1.09 2.39
C GLY A 162 18.06 1.68 3.19
N GLY A 163 18.25 1.93 4.49
CA GLY A 163 17.25 2.59 5.33
C GLY A 163 17.01 4.05 4.93
N GLU A 164 18.08 4.79 4.64
CA GLU A 164 17.99 6.18 4.15
C GLU A 164 17.32 6.25 2.78
N LYS A 165 17.73 5.40 1.82
CA LYS A 165 17.06 5.29 0.51
C LYS A 165 15.57 5.01 0.66
N ARG A 166 15.19 4.16 1.64
CA ARG A 166 13.78 3.86 1.90
C ARG A 166 12.98 5.05 2.42
N ARG A 167 13.56 5.88 3.30
CA ARG A 167 12.89 7.09 3.78
C ARG A 167 12.69 8.13 2.68
N VAL A 168 13.70 8.31 1.81
CA VAL A 168 13.60 9.16 0.62
C VAL A 168 12.52 8.67 -0.33
N ALA A 169 12.48 7.36 -0.60
CA ALA A 169 11.45 6.78 -1.46
C ALA A 169 10.04 6.88 -0.87
N LEU A 170 9.89 6.68 0.45
CA LEU A 170 8.62 6.89 1.14
C LEU A 170 8.18 8.36 1.04
N CYS A 171 9.08 9.31 1.28
CA CYS A 171 8.80 10.73 1.15
C CYS A 171 8.31 11.09 -0.26
N LYS A 172 9.07 10.68 -1.29
CA LYS A 172 8.70 10.83 -2.70
C LYS A 172 7.29 10.27 -2.98
N LEU A 173 7.03 9.05 -2.53
CA LEU A 173 5.76 8.35 -2.78
C LEU A 173 4.56 9.02 -2.09
N LEU A 174 4.72 9.53 -0.87
CA LEU A 174 3.65 10.25 -0.17
C LEU A 174 3.31 11.57 -0.87
N LEU A 175 4.33 12.27 -1.38
CA LEU A 175 4.17 13.51 -2.15
C LEU A 175 3.56 13.28 -3.54
N GLU A 176 3.85 12.13 -4.17
CA GLU A 176 3.18 11.72 -5.42
C GLU A 176 1.67 11.51 -5.24
N ALA A 177 1.24 11.22 -4.01
CA ALA A 177 -0.16 11.08 -3.62
C ALA A 177 -1.03 10.19 -4.56
N PRO A 178 -0.59 8.96 -4.90
CA PRO A 178 -1.36 8.07 -5.78
C PRO A 178 -2.70 7.66 -5.15
N ASP A 179 -3.71 7.42 -5.98
CA ASP A 179 -5.04 7.03 -5.49
C ASP A 179 -5.04 5.72 -4.69
N LEU A 180 -4.15 4.79 -5.05
CA LEU A 180 -3.89 3.54 -4.32
C LEU A 180 -2.43 3.51 -3.84
N LEU A 181 -2.25 3.67 -2.54
CA LEU A 181 -0.96 3.63 -1.86
C LEU A 181 -0.68 2.24 -1.27
N LEU A 182 0.39 1.60 -1.71
CA LEU A 182 0.79 0.25 -1.31
C LEU A 182 2.08 0.30 -0.50
N LEU A 183 2.01 -0.07 0.78
CA LEU A 183 3.13 0.06 1.71
C LEU A 183 3.53 -1.29 2.27
N ASP A 184 4.76 -1.74 2.01
CA ASP A 184 5.33 -2.92 2.68
C ASP A 184 6.22 -2.47 3.84
N GLU A 185 5.88 -2.85 5.07
CA GLU A 185 6.54 -2.49 6.34
C GLU A 185 7.01 -1.02 6.42
N PRO A 186 6.11 -0.02 6.27
CA PRO A 186 6.51 1.37 6.09
C PRO A 186 7.14 2.01 7.33
N THR A 187 6.91 1.47 8.52
CA THR A 187 7.47 1.97 9.77
C THR A 187 8.92 1.53 10.01
N ASN A 188 9.45 0.61 9.19
CA ASN A 188 10.83 0.16 9.33
C ASN A 188 11.82 1.29 9.02
N HIS A 189 12.86 1.39 9.84
CA HIS A 189 13.91 2.41 9.76
C HIS A 189 13.46 3.84 10.08
N LEU A 190 12.23 4.02 10.58
CA LEU A 190 11.73 5.28 11.14
C LEU A 190 11.93 5.32 12.66
N ASP A 191 12.11 6.52 13.20
CA ASP A 191 12.02 6.75 14.63
C ASP A 191 10.56 6.95 15.08
N ALA A 192 10.34 7.04 16.39
CA ALA A 192 8.99 7.11 16.95
C ALA A 192 8.21 8.36 16.52
N GLU A 193 8.90 9.48 16.32
CA GLU A 193 8.28 10.74 15.89
C GLU A 193 7.84 10.64 14.42
N SER A 194 8.72 10.13 13.56
CA SER A 194 8.43 9.88 12.14
C SER A 194 7.30 8.86 11.94
N VAL A 195 7.25 7.81 12.78
CA VAL A 195 6.15 6.84 12.75
C VAL A 195 4.83 7.52 13.11
N ASN A 196 4.80 8.33 14.17
CA ASN A 196 3.59 9.04 14.57
C ASN A 196 3.13 10.05 13.49
N TRP A 197 4.06 10.76 12.85
CA TRP A 197 3.72 11.63 11.73
C TRP A 197 3.14 10.84 10.55
N LEU A 198 3.75 9.70 10.20
CA LEU A 198 3.26 8.83 9.14
C LEU A 198 1.86 8.29 9.45
N GLU A 199 1.58 7.91 10.69
CA GLU A 199 0.24 7.46 11.12
C GLU A 199 -0.80 8.56 10.91
N GLN A 200 -0.52 9.78 11.33
CA GLN A 200 -1.42 10.92 11.16
C GLN A 200 -1.65 11.23 9.67
N HIS A 201 -0.58 11.28 8.89
CA HIS A 201 -0.66 11.51 7.46
C HIS A 201 -1.50 10.45 6.74
N LEU A 202 -1.29 9.16 7.03
CA LEU A 202 -2.04 8.07 6.39
C LEU A 202 -3.50 7.98 6.83
N ALA A 203 -3.82 8.44 8.05
CA ALA A 203 -5.19 8.55 8.53
C ALA A 203 -5.98 9.62 7.74
N GLU A 204 -5.33 10.74 7.40
CA GLU A 204 -5.93 11.87 6.67
C GLU A 204 -5.82 11.74 5.14
N TYR A 205 -5.00 10.81 4.65
CA TYR A 205 -4.80 10.56 3.22
C TYR A 205 -6.14 10.39 2.48
N GLU A 206 -6.33 11.03 1.33
CA GLU A 206 -7.62 10.94 0.62
C GLU A 206 -7.81 9.60 -0.12
N GLY A 207 -6.71 9.03 -0.63
CA GLY A 207 -6.70 7.79 -1.39
C GLY A 207 -6.88 6.52 -0.54
N THR A 208 -6.87 5.37 -1.19
CA THR A 208 -6.88 4.06 -0.52
C THR A 208 -5.47 3.68 -0.09
N VAL A 209 -5.30 3.23 1.15
CA VAL A 209 -4.01 2.77 1.69
C VAL A 209 -4.10 1.27 1.97
N VAL A 210 -3.12 0.51 1.48
CA VAL A 210 -2.93 -0.91 1.80
C VAL A 210 -1.54 -1.11 2.37
N ALA A 211 -1.46 -1.31 3.67
CA ALA A 211 -0.20 -1.42 4.39
C ALA A 211 0.00 -2.83 4.97
N VAL A 212 1.09 -3.48 4.60
CA VAL A 212 1.62 -4.66 5.31
C VAL A 212 2.49 -4.15 6.44
N THR A 213 2.16 -4.51 7.67
CA THR A 213 3.02 -4.14 8.82
C THR A 213 2.85 -5.14 9.96
N HIS A 214 3.92 -5.28 10.74
CA HIS A 214 3.88 -5.95 12.04
C HIS A 214 3.59 -5.02 13.22
N ASP A 215 3.54 -3.70 12.99
CA ASP A 215 3.22 -2.71 14.00
C ASP A 215 1.73 -2.73 14.35
N ARG A 216 1.44 -3.11 15.59
CA ARG A 216 0.06 -3.27 16.07
C ARG A 216 -0.59 -1.94 16.40
N TYR A 217 0.19 -0.93 16.79
CA TYR A 217 -0.35 0.39 17.10
C TYR A 217 -0.76 1.09 15.81
N PHE A 218 0.10 1.02 14.78
CA PHE A 218 -0.23 1.50 13.43
C PHE A 218 -1.54 0.88 12.91
N LEU A 219 -1.69 -0.44 13.02
CA LEU A 219 -2.90 -1.14 12.57
C LEU A 219 -4.14 -0.81 13.42
N ASP A 220 -3.98 -0.39 14.66
CA ASP A 220 -5.11 -0.01 15.51
C ASP A 220 -5.56 1.44 15.29
N ASN A 221 -4.61 2.32 14.98
CA ASN A 221 -4.80 3.75 14.78
C ASN A 221 -5.24 4.12 13.35
N VAL A 222 -4.64 3.51 12.34
CA VAL A 222 -4.81 3.91 10.92
C VAL A 222 -5.82 3.02 10.20
N ALA A 223 -5.77 1.70 10.42
CA ALA A 223 -6.57 0.77 9.64
C ALA A 223 -8.06 0.78 10.05
N GLY A 224 -8.92 1.07 9.08
CA GLY A 224 -10.37 0.87 9.18
C GLY A 224 -10.80 -0.53 8.72
N TRP A 225 -9.90 -1.28 8.08
CA TRP A 225 -10.11 -2.64 7.63
C TRP A 225 -8.85 -3.48 7.84
N ILE A 226 -9.03 -4.76 8.11
CA ILE A 226 -7.94 -5.74 8.13
C ILE A 226 -8.17 -6.78 7.04
N CYS A 227 -7.17 -7.00 6.19
CA CYS A 227 -7.12 -8.07 5.20
C CYS A 227 -6.16 -9.15 5.68
N GLU A 228 -6.70 -10.28 6.15
CA GLU A 228 -5.92 -11.43 6.58
C GLU A 228 -5.57 -12.31 5.37
N VAL A 229 -4.28 -12.54 5.15
CA VAL A 229 -3.76 -13.57 4.25
C VAL A 229 -3.55 -14.86 5.05
N ASP A 230 -4.38 -15.87 4.79
CA ASP A 230 -4.26 -17.20 5.42
C ASP A 230 -4.47 -18.31 4.39
N ARG A 231 -3.50 -19.23 4.30
CA ARG A 231 -3.55 -20.43 3.44
C ARG A 231 -4.04 -20.17 2.00
N GLY A 232 -3.56 -19.09 1.39
CA GLY A 232 -3.91 -18.72 0.01
C GLY A 232 -5.24 -17.97 -0.14
N ARG A 233 -5.95 -17.70 0.96
CA ARG A 233 -7.20 -16.93 0.95
C ARG A 233 -6.97 -15.55 1.55
N LEU A 234 -7.78 -14.59 1.09
CA LEU A 234 -7.89 -13.25 1.67
C LEU A 234 -9.21 -13.13 2.41
N HIS A 235 -9.17 -12.70 3.67
CA HIS A 235 -10.35 -12.44 4.49
C HIS A 235 -10.38 -10.98 4.93
N GLY A 236 -11.40 -10.26 4.50
CA GLY A 236 -11.65 -8.89 4.95
C GLY A 236 -12.40 -8.85 6.28
N TYR A 237 -11.95 -7.98 7.18
CA TYR A 237 -12.58 -7.68 8.45
C TYR A 237 -12.76 -6.17 8.56
N GLU A 238 -13.99 -5.74 8.85
CA GLU A 238 -14.28 -4.33 9.06
C GLU A 238 -13.91 -3.91 10.49
N GLY A 239 -13.05 -2.91 10.59
CA GLY A 239 -12.53 -2.33 11.82
C GLY A 239 -11.02 -2.49 11.96
N ASN A 240 -10.55 -1.97 13.09
CA ASN A 240 -9.13 -1.93 13.43
C ASN A 240 -8.57 -3.29 13.89
N TYR A 241 -7.28 -3.30 14.23
CA TYR A 241 -6.58 -4.51 14.64
C TYR A 241 -7.22 -5.23 15.84
N SER A 242 -7.65 -4.47 16.86
CA SER A 242 -8.31 -5.03 18.04
C SER A 242 -9.60 -5.77 17.70
N LYS A 243 -10.49 -5.16 16.89
CA LYS A 243 -11.74 -5.78 16.44
C LYS A 243 -11.50 -7.00 15.54
N TYR A 244 -10.45 -6.96 14.71
CA TYR A 244 -10.01 -8.12 13.94
C TYR A 244 -9.65 -9.30 14.84
N LEU A 245 -8.86 -9.08 15.91
CA LEU A 245 -8.46 -10.16 16.83
C LEU A 245 -9.66 -10.82 17.49
N GLU A 246 -10.63 -10.02 17.95
CA GLU A 246 -11.88 -10.52 18.53
C GLU A 246 -12.67 -11.37 17.53
N THR A 247 -12.85 -10.85 16.32
CA THR A 247 -13.62 -11.51 15.25
C THR A 247 -12.95 -12.81 14.81
N LYS A 248 -11.62 -12.79 14.65
CA LYS A 248 -10.82 -13.97 14.30
C LYS A 248 -10.86 -15.03 15.41
N ALA A 249 -10.76 -14.64 16.67
CA ALA A 249 -10.87 -15.57 17.80
C ALA A 249 -12.24 -16.27 17.82
N ALA A 250 -13.33 -15.52 17.56
CA ALA A 250 -14.67 -16.09 17.43
C ALA A 250 -14.77 -17.08 16.27
N ARG A 251 -14.21 -16.74 15.09
CA ARG A 251 -14.18 -17.63 13.92
C ARG A 251 -13.45 -18.94 14.22
N LEU A 252 -12.22 -18.85 14.75
CA LEU A 252 -11.38 -20.01 15.06
C LEU A 252 -12.03 -20.92 16.12
N LYS A 253 -12.74 -20.35 17.09
CA LYS A 253 -13.50 -21.14 18.08
C LYS A 253 -14.59 -21.98 17.41
N VAL A 254 -15.33 -21.41 16.46
CA VAL A 254 -16.38 -22.13 15.71
C VAL A 254 -15.78 -23.21 14.80
N GLU A 255 -14.67 -22.90 14.12
CA GLU A 255 -13.95 -23.86 13.26
C GLU A 255 -13.41 -25.04 14.08
N GLY A 256 -12.73 -24.78 15.19
CA GLY A 256 -12.20 -25.83 16.08
C GLY A 256 -13.30 -26.75 16.63
N GLN A 257 -14.49 -26.21 16.94
CA GLN A 257 -15.64 -27.03 17.35
C GLN A 257 -16.16 -27.92 16.21
N LYS A 258 -16.18 -27.42 14.97
CA LYS A 258 -16.57 -28.23 13.80
C LYS A 258 -15.56 -29.34 13.53
N ASP A 259 -14.27 -29.03 13.62
CA ASP A 259 -13.20 -30.00 13.41
C ASP A 259 -13.20 -31.10 14.47
N ALA A 260 -13.39 -30.75 15.75
CA ALA A 260 -13.52 -31.72 16.83
C ALA A 260 -14.71 -32.67 16.60
N LYS A 261 -15.87 -32.14 16.17
CA LYS A 261 -17.04 -32.96 15.81
C LYS A 261 -16.74 -33.89 14.63
N ARG A 262 -16.04 -33.40 13.60
CA ARG A 262 -15.67 -34.18 12.42
C ARG A 262 -14.69 -35.31 12.77
N GLN A 263 -13.68 -35.01 13.59
CA GLN A 263 -12.73 -36.03 14.08
C GLN A 263 -13.42 -37.11 14.90
N LYS A 264 -14.35 -36.73 15.80
CA LYS A 264 -15.13 -37.69 16.59
C LYS A 264 -15.93 -38.64 15.69
N ARG A 265 -16.63 -38.10 14.68
CA ARG A 265 -17.40 -38.90 13.72
C ARG A 265 -16.53 -39.88 12.93
N LEU A 266 -15.37 -39.43 12.44
CA LEU A 266 -14.42 -40.29 11.73
C LEU A 266 -13.91 -41.43 12.62
N LYS A 267 -13.68 -41.16 13.91
CA LYS A 267 -13.24 -42.18 14.88
C LYS A 267 -14.34 -43.22 15.13
N GLU A 268 -15.58 -42.79 15.36
CA GLU A 268 -16.73 -43.68 15.54
C GLU A 268 -16.97 -44.56 14.30
N GLU A 269 -16.86 -43.98 13.11
CA GLU A 269 -17.00 -44.71 11.84
C GLU A 269 -15.87 -45.74 11.64
N LEU A 270 -14.62 -45.38 11.96
CA LEU A 270 -13.49 -46.30 11.94
C LEU A 270 -13.67 -47.45 12.94
N GLU A 271 -14.18 -47.17 14.14
CA GLU A 271 -14.47 -48.18 15.16
C GLU A 271 -15.57 -49.15 14.69
N TRP A 272 -16.63 -48.64 14.07
CA TRP A 272 -17.70 -49.46 13.47
C TRP A 272 -17.21 -50.34 12.32
N VAL A 273 -16.34 -49.83 11.44
CA VAL A 273 -15.74 -50.64 10.37
C VAL A 273 -14.86 -51.76 10.97
N ARG A 274 -14.07 -51.46 12.01
CA ARG A 274 -13.20 -52.43 12.67
C ARG A 274 -13.97 -53.51 13.43
N SER A 275 -15.12 -53.19 14.03
CA SER A 275 -15.96 -54.17 14.72
C SER A 275 -16.69 -55.10 13.75
N ASN A 276 -17.20 -54.58 12.62
CA ASN A 276 -17.86 -55.39 11.60
C ASN A 276 -16.89 -56.27 10.80
N ALA A 277 -15.64 -55.84 10.60
CA ALA A 277 -14.61 -56.68 9.98
C ALA A 277 -14.28 -57.92 10.82
N LYS A 278 -14.30 -57.81 12.16
CA LYS A 278 -14.12 -58.94 13.08
C LYS A 278 -15.32 -59.91 13.07
N GLY A 279 -16.52 -59.43 12.79
CA GLY A 279 -17.73 -60.27 12.67
C GLY A 279 -17.83 -61.09 11.39
N ARG A 280 -17.02 -60.79 10.35
CA ARG A 280 -16.99 -61.55 9.08
C ARG A 280 -15.90 -62.63 9.02
N GLN A 281 -15.01 -62.70 10.02
CA GLN A 281 -13.97 -63.73 10.13
C GLN A 281 -14.31 -64.80 11.19
N ALA A 282 -15.50 -64.77 11.78
CA ALA A 282 -16.00 -65.76 12.72
C ALA A 282 -17.03 -66.68 12.04
#